data_AF-F3MG88-F1
#
_entry.id   AF-F3MG88-F1
#
_cell.length_a   1.000
_cell.length_b   1.000
_cell.length_c   1.000
_cell.angle_alpha   90.00
_cell.angle_beta   90.00
_cell.angle_gamma   90.00
#
_symmetry.space_group_name_H-M   'P 1'
#
loop_
_entity.id
_entity.type
_entity.pdbx_description
1 polymer ?
#
loop_
_entity_poly.entity_id
_entity_poly.type
_entity_poly.pdbx_seq_one_letter_code
_entity_poly.pdbx_strand_id
1 'polypeptide(L)' 'MHILPHQLMAMTVRERAAIYAMISMRVEKEKLERVRKRR' A
#
# COMPACT_ATOMS: atom_id res chain seq x y z
N MET A 1 6.53 5.65 5.74
CA MET A 1 5.92 4.75 6.75
C MET A 1 6.61 3.42 6.61
N HIS A 2 7.50 3.05 7.54
CA HIS A 2 8.23 1.79 7.49
C HIS A 2 7.64 0.88 8.57
N ILE A 3 6.78 -0.04 8.15
CA ILE A 3 6.22 -1.09 9.01
C ILE A 3 6.99 -2.37 8.69
N LEU A 4 7.60 -2.97 9.70
CA LEU A 4 8.30 -4.24 9.52
C LEU A 4 7.28 -5.38 9.36
N PRO A 5 7.60 -6.45 8.62
CA PRO A 5 6.65 -7.55 8.38
C PRO A 5 6.08 -8.15 9.67
N HIS A 6 6.90 -8.35 10.69
CA HIS A 6 6.45 -8.89 11.98
C HIS A 6 5.52 -7.92 12.73
N GLN A 7 5.71 -6.61 12.58
CA GLN A 7 4.82 -5.61 13.17
C GLN A 7 3.46 -5.61 12.46
N LEU A 8 3.43 -5.78 11.14
CA LEU A 8 2.19 -5.92 10.39
C LEU A 8 1.43 -7.19 10.82
N MET A 9 2.13 -8.30 11.07
CA MET A 9 1.50 -9.54 11.51
C MET A 9 0.95 -9.45 12.93
N ALA A 10 1.56 -8.64 13.80
CA ALA A 10 1.09 -8.38 15.15
C ALA A 10 -0.17 -7.49 15.23
N MET A 11 -0.53 -6.80 14.14
CA MET A 11 -1.74 -5.96 14.08
C MET A 11 -3.01 -6.79 14.01
N THR A 12 -4.15 -6.16 14.34
CA THR A 12 -5.47 -6.78 14.16
C THR A 12 -5.79 -6.99 12.68
N VAL A 13 -6.75 -7.89 12.39
CA VAL A 13 -7.22 -8.15 11.01
C VAL A 13 -7.68 -6.85 10.33
N ARG A 14 -8.38 -5.98 11.05
CA ARG A 14 -8.91 -4.71 10.54
C ARG A 14 -7.79 -3.74 10.17
N GLU A 15 -6.79 -3.59 11.04
CA GLU A 15 -5.62 -2.74 10.78
C GLU A 15 -4.82 -3.24 9.59
N ARG A 16 -4.59 -4.57 9.48
CA ARG A 16 -3.93 -5.16 8.31
C ARG A 16 -4.70 -4.89 7.02
N ALA A 17 -6.02 -5.05 7.04
CA ALA A 17 -6.86 -4.78 5.88
C ALA A 17 -6.77 -3.32 5.43
N ALA A 18 -6.76 -2.38 6.38
CA ALA A 18 -6.60 -0.95 6.09
C ALA A 18 -5.24 -0.64 5.44
N ILE A 19 -4.16 -1.25 5.94
CA ILE A 19 -2.82 -1.08 5.35
C ILE A 19 -2.76 -1.65 3.94
N TYR A 20 -3.28 -2.85 3.70
CA TYR A 20 -3.30 -3.43 2.36
C TYR A 20 -4.11 -2.60 1.37
N ALA A 21 -5.26 -2.06 1.81
CA ALA A 21 -6.05 -1.15 0.99
C ALA A 21 -5.26 0.11 0.62
N MET A 22 -4.58 0.73 1.58
CA MET A 22 -3.75 1.91 1.35
C MET A 22 -2.59 1.63 0.37
N ILE A 23 -1.91 0.48 0.53
CA ILE A 23 -0.84 0.06 -0.40
C ILE A 23 -1.40 -0.13 -1.81
N SER A 24 -2.53 -0.82 -1.94
CA SER A 24 -3.19 -1.05 -3.24
C SER A 24 -3.51 0.27 -3.95
N MET A 25 -4.12 1.21 -3.23
CA MET A 25 -4.42 2.56 -3.75
C MET A 25 -3.15 3.29 -4.20
N ARG A 26 -2.06 3.18 -3.44
CA ARG A 26 -0.79 3.82 -3.78
C ARG A 26 -0.15 3.23 -5.03
N VAL A 27 -0.14 1.90 -5.15
CA VAL A 27 0.39 1.18 -6.31
C VAL A 27 -0.37 1.58 -7.57
N GLU A 28 -1.69 1.64 -7.51
CA GLU A 28 -2.51 2.03 -8.67
C GLU A 28 -2.25 3.48 -9.08
N LYS A 29 -2.15 4.40 -8.10
CA LYS A 29 -1.78 5.79 -8.36
C LYS A 29 -0.41 5.89 -9.06
N GLU A 30 0.60 5.19 -8.57
CA GLU A 30 1.94 5.20 -9.15
C GLU A 30 1.96 4.60 -10.57
N LYS A 31 1.17 3.56 -10.82
CA LYS A 31 1.01 2.97 -12.15
C LYS A 31 0.45 3.99 -13.14
N LEU A 32 -0.61 4.72 -12.76
CA LEU A 32 -1.20 5.78 -13.57
C LEU A 32 -0.23 6.93 -13.84
N GLU A 33 0.53 7.35 -12.82
CA GLU A 33 1.56 8.39 -12.96
C GLU A 33 2.67 7.97 -13.92
N ARG A 34 3.12 6.70 -13.88
CA ARG A 34 4.12 6.15 -14.82
C ARG A 34 3.62 6.16 -16.26
N VAL A 35 2.34 5.84 -16.49
CA VAL A 35 1.73 5.91 -17.82
C VAL A 35 1.67 7.35 -18.32
N ARG A 36 1.26 8.29 -17.47
CA ARG A 36 1.20 9.72 -17.81
C ARG A 36 2.56 10.31 -18.15
N LYS A 37 3.61 9.97 -17.40
CA LYS A 37 4.98 10.47 -17.66
C LYS A 37 5.60 9.95 -18.97
N ARG A 38 5.07 8.87 -19.56
CA ARG A 38 5.56 8.29 -20.81
C ARG A 38 4.88 8.88 -22.05
N ARG A 39 3.79 9.64 -21.91
CA ARG A 39 3.14 10.40 -22.97
C ARG A 39 3.67 11.82 -22.98
#